data_AF-A0AAN0KDW4-F1
#
_entry.id   AF-A0AAN0KDW4-F1
#
_cell.length_a   1.000
_cell.length_b   1.000
_cell.length_c   1.000
_cell.angle_alpha   90.00
_cell.angle_beta   90.00
_cell.angle_gamma   90.00
#
_symmetry.space_group_name_H-M   'P 1'
#
loop_
_entity.id
_entity.type
_entity.pdbx_description
1 polymer ?
#
loop_
_entity_poly.entity_id
_entity_poly.type
_entity_poly.pdbx_seq_one_letter_code
_entity_poly.pdbx_strand_id
1 'polypeptide(L)'
;MDRLRIANRGPAWRILIAACGIALVVGAAVLIVRPLTALTGLVITLSAALVLAGVKVVGSRPRQPWRWIWAVLLVGVAPVLLLLLPSVVRALPGAVAISLVANAGRLAFRGMRSDPLSLRLGQGAYVLANLLVAYLVVAWPDLAAVLLAVGFSAAIGGIGALLLFGAIGPQRSHPRSRPPASAMRRIAGGIVVLAMAIAATTGSILLTAGTARVDDFYTWRGDISATPGHVLRVADYSGEVPAGAAAVRVLYTATYSDGSPALASAVVAYPTSPTDEPRPVLAWQHGTTGVARSCAPSAGPEALTEYAIPGISRAMERGWVVVATDYPGQGTPGRYPYLIGEGEGRATLDAIRAAQQIEDAHASLNAWIWGHSQGGHASLWAAQIVVDYAPEVTIIGVAALSAASDPLMLSERITGGQSTALTRVVISLVLVPYADEYPDVSLASAVHPAGQGIVETFASRCVIERSTLVSVLVASALAWDAPLYRINVVSGPMHERLSQNIADGIVAAPLFLGQGVDDEVIPITMQRALDAKLCASGRTVETHEYPGRSHMGVIAQDSPLIDDLFAWADAVAAGAAPGNCGS
;
A
#
# COMPACT_ATOMS: atom_id res chain seq x y z
N MET A 1 -8.37 50.98 12.74
CA MET A 1 -7.89 52.15 11.97
C MET A 1 -7.08 51.80 10.71
N ASP A 2 -6.79 50.53 10.39
CA ASP A 2 -5.99 50.17 9.19
C ASP A 2 -6.75 50.04 7.85
N ARG A 3 -8.10 49.90 7.86
CA ARG A 3 -8.87 49.80 6.60
C ARG A 3 -8.99 51.12 5.83
N LEU A 4 -8.68 52.25 6.48
CA LEU A 4 -8.74 53.59 5.87
C LEU A 4 -7.49 53.96 5.06
N ARG A 5 -6.37 53.22 5.18
CA ARG A 5 -5.13 53.50 4.41
C ARG A 5 -5.09 52.88 3.01
N ILE A 6 -5.97 51.92 2.70
CA ILE A 6 -6.05 51.30 1.37
C ILE A 6 -6.91 52.15 0.41
N ALA A 7 -7.86 52.91 0.95
CA ALA A 7 -8.84 53.68 0.17
C ALA A 7 -8.26 54.95 -0.51
N ASN A 8 -7.07 55.40 -0.12
CA ASN A 8 -6.42 56.62 -0.63
C ASN A 8 -5.25 56.37 -1.62
N ARG A 9 -5.08 55.13 -2.09
CA ARG A 9 -4.00 54.78 -3.03
C ARG A 9 -4.51 54.82 -4.47
N GLY A 10 -3.78 55.51 -5.36
CA GLY A 10 -4.19 55.80 -6.73
C GLY A 10 -4.43 54.56 -7.63
N PRO A 11 -4.91 54.76 -8.87
CA PRO A 11 -5.31 53.68 -9.80
C PRO A 11 -4.24 52.60 -10.03
N ALA A 12 -2.96 52.99 -10.03
CA ALA A 12 -1.84 52.05 -10.13
C ALA A 12 -1.82 50.99 -9.00
N TRP A 13 -2.18 51.36 -7.78
CA TRP A 13 -2.25 50.43 -6.64
C TRP A 13 -3.41 49.43 -6.78
N ARG A 14 -4.54 49.86 -7.35
CA ARG A 14 -5.67 48.97 -7.65
C ARG A 14 -5.32 47.98 -8.76
N ILE A 15 -4.59 48.42 -9.78
CA ILE A 15 -4.09 47.54 -10.85
C ILE A 15 -3.15 46.48 -10.26
N LEU A 16 -2.23 46.87 -9.38
CA LEU A 16 -1.33 45.93 -8.70
C LEU A 16 -2.09 44.91 -7.84
N ILE A 17 -3.08 45.34 -7.04
CA ILE A 17 -3.91 44.41 -6.25
C ILE A 17 -4.69 43.47 -7.16
N ALA A 18 -5.28 43.97 -8.24
CA ALA A 18 -6.00 43.15 -9.21
C ALA A 18 -5.09 42.11 -9.86
N ALA A 19 -3.88 42.51 -10.29
CA ALA A 19 -2.88 41.62 -10.85
C ALA A 19 -2.46 40.52 -9.85
N CYS A 20 -2.19 40.88 -8.59
CA CYS A 20 -1.93 39.91 -7.53
C CYS A 20 -3.12 38.97 -7.31
N GLY A 21 -4.35 39.49 -7.32
CA GLY A 21 -5.58 38.70 -7.19
C GLY A 21 -5.72 37.67 -8.31
N ILE A 22 -5.50 38.08 -9.56
CA ILE A 22 -5.51 37.19 -10.74
C ILE A 22 -4.43 36.12 -10.61
N ALA A 23 -3.19 36.51 -10.27
CA ALA A 23 -2.09 35.56 -10.11
C ALA A 23 -2.39 34.48 -9.05
N LEU A 24 -3.01 34.85 -7.92
CA LEU A 24 -3.42 33.90 -6.89
C LEU A 24 -4.56 32.98 -7.35
N VAL A 25 -5.55 33.48 -8.08
CA VAL A 25 -6.64 32.66 -8.62
C VAL A 25 -6.11 31.67 -9.65
N VAL A 26 -5.27 32.13 -10.59
CA VAL A 26 -4.65 31.26 -11.61
C VAL A 26 -3.72 30.24 -10.95
N GLY A 27 -2.89 30.67 -10.00
CA GLY A 27 -2.02 29.77 -9.24
C GLY A 27 -2.82 28.72 -8.48
N ALA A 28 -3.92 29.09 -7.82
CA ALA A 28 -4.82 28.16 -7.14
C ALA A 28 -5.46 27.15 -8.10
N ALA A 29 -5.87 27.58 -9.30
CA ALA A 29 -6.42 26.68 -10.32
C ALA A 29 -5.38 25.66 -10.83
N VAL A 30 -4.09 26.02 -10.85
CA VAL A 30 -3.02 25.05 -11.16
C VAL A 30 -2.78 24.12 -9.96
N LEU A 31 -2.73 24.66 -8.74
CA LEU A 31 -2.43 23.89 -7.54
C LEU A 31 -3.54 22.87 -7.17
N ILE A 32 -4.80 23.16 -7.50
CA ILE A 32 -5.92 22.28 -7.15
C ILE A 32 -5.86 20.91 -7.86
N VAL A 33 -5.26 20.86 -9.06
CA VAL A 33 -5.02 19.62 -9.81
C VAL A 33 -3.61 19.06 -9.59
N ARG A 34 -2.83 19.68 -8.69
CA ARG A 34 -1.44 19.31 -8.36
C ARG A 34 -1.21 19.20 -6.85
N PRO A 35 -1.77 18.16 -6.18
CA PRO A 35 -1.77 18.07 -4.72
C PRO A 35 -0.39 18.02 -4.05
N LEU A 36 0.59 17.27 -4.56
CA LEU A 36 1.99 17.23 -4.08
C LEU A 36 2.66 18.60 -4.21
N THR A 37 2.43 19.28 -5.33
CA THR A 37 2.92 20.65 -5.52
C THR A 37 2.26 21.60 -4.51
N ALA A 38 0.96 21.47 -4.28
CA ALA A 38 0.23 22.25 -3.28
C ALA A 38 0.70 21.98 -1.85
N LEU A 39 0.99 20.73 -1.48
CA LEU A 39 1.55 20.37 -0.16
C LEU A 39 2.93 20.99 0.04
N THR A 40 3.77 20.96 -0.99
CA THR A 40 5.07 21.63 -0.96
C THR A 40 4.89 23.14 -0.79
N GLY A 41 3.98 23.74 -1.56
CA GLY A 41 3.62 25.16 -1.45
C GLY A 41 3.05 25.55 -0.08
N LEU A 42 2.29 24.66 0.55
CA LEU A 42 1.75 24.84 1.90
C LEU A 42 2.88 24.96 2.93
N VAL A 43 3.85 24.04 2.89
CA VAL A 43 5.01 24.08 3.80
C VAL A 43 5.86 25.32 3.56
N ILE A 44 6.11 25.69 2.30
CA ILE A 44 6.82 26.94 1.95
C ILE A 44 6.08 28.16 2.50
N THR A 45 4.76 28.21 2.34
CA THR A 45 3.93 29.32 2.84
C THR A 45 3.95 29.38 4.36
N LEU A 46 3.92 28.23 5.03
CA LEU A 46 4.04 28.14 6.49
C LEU A 46 5.41 28.65 6.96
N SER A 47 6.51 28.22 6.34
CA SER A 47 7.85 28.69 6.64
C SER A 47 7.99 30.20 6.44
N ALA A 48 7.48 30.73 5.33
CA ALA A 48 7.49 32.17 5.08
C ALA A 48 6.66 32.95 6.12
N ALA A 49 5.49 32.42 6.50
CA ALA A 49 4.65 33.02 7.54
C ALA A 49 5.34 33.05 8.91
N LEU A 50 6.09 32.01 9.27
CA LEU A 50 6.89 31.97 10.51
C LEU A 50 8.01 33.02 10.51
N VAL A 51 8.71 33.18 9.39
CA VAL A 51 9.74 34.23 9.24
C VAL A 51 9.11 35.61 9.40
N LEU A 52 8.01 35.89 8.70
CA LEU A 52 7.29 37.16 8.80
C LEU A 52 6.76 37.42 10.22
N ALA A 53 6.27 36.38 10.90
CA ALA A 53 5.84 36.48 12.29
C ALA A 53 7.02 36.82 13.21
N GLY A 54 8.17 36.17 13.04
CA GLY A 54 9.40 36.46 13.79
C GLY A 54 9.87 37.91 13.58
N VAL A 55 9.93 38.38 12.33
CA VAL A 55 10.28 39.77 12.00
C VAL A 55 9.30 40.75 12.64
N LYS A 56 8.00 40.45 12.61
CA LYS A 56 6.97 41.31 13.23
C LYS A 56 7.08 41.34 14.77
N VAL A 57 7.43 40.22 15.40
CA VAL A 57 7.69 40.16 16.85
C VAL A 57 8.82 41.13 17.22
N VAL A 58 9.89 41.18 16.42
CA VAL A 58 11.01 42.12 16.59
C VAL A 58 10.60 43.58 16.30
N GLY A 59 9.80 43.82 15.26
CA GLY A 59 9.37 45.17 14.84
C GLY A 59 8.31 45.84 15.73
N SER A 60 7.71 45.12 16.69
CA SER A 60 6.76 45.67 17.65
C SER A 60 7.49 46.26 18.87
N ARG A 61 7.09 47.47 19.35
CA ARG A 61 7.72 48.33 20.39
C ARG A 61 8.70 47.64 21.39
N PRO A 62 9.84 48.28 21.77
CA PRO A 62 10.99 47.58 22.37
C PRO A 62 10.89 47.35 23.88
N ARG A 63 11.61 46.31 24.39
CA ARG A 63 12.12 46.05 25.77
C ARG A 63 11.75 44.72 26.46
N GLN A 64 11.55 43.61 25.74
CA GLN A 64 11.42 42.29 26.41
C GLN A 64 12.33 41.23 25.78
N PRO A 65 13.34 40.70 26.51
CA PRO A 65 14.34 39.78 25.95
C PRO A 65 13.74 38.46 25.46
N TRP A 66 12.64 37.99 26.07
CA TRP A 66 11.94 36.79 25.61
C TRP A 66 11.43 36.91 24.16
N ARG A 67 11.14 38.12 23.65
CA ARG A 67 10.68 38.32 22.27
C ARG A 67 11.76 37.99 21.25
N TRP A 68 13.02 38.28 21.57
CA TRP A 68 14.14 37.90 20.72
C TRP A 68 14.31 36.39 20.66
N ILE A 69 14.15 35.71 21.80
CA ILE A 69 14.16 34.24 21.86
C ILE A 69 13.05 33.68 20.95
N TRP A 70 11.82 34.18 21.06
CA TRP A 70 10.72 33.74 20.20
C TRP A 70 10.92 34.09 18.73
N ALA A 71 11.47 35.25 18.41
CA ALA A 71 11.77 35.61 17.03
C ALA A 71 12.84 34.70 16.41
N VAL A 72 13.91 34.41 17.15
CA VAL A 72 14.97 33.48 16.73
C VAL A 72 14.40 32.07 16.57
N LEU A 73 13.55 31.61 17.48
CA LEU A 73 12.88 30.31 17.36
C LEU A 73 11.98 30.26 16.11
N LEU A 74 11.12 31.25 15.90
CA LEU A 74 10.21 31.28 14.73
C LEU A 74 10.97 31.32 13.40
N VAL A 75 12.03 32.13 13.31
CA VAL A 75 12.88 32.22 12.11
C VAL A 75 13.72 30.95 11.94
N GLY A 76 14.25 30.38 13.03
CA GLY A 76 15.08 29.18 13.01
C GLY A 76 14.31 27.89 12.65
N VAL A 77 13.02 27.82 12.99
CA VAL A 77 12.17 26.67 12.63
C VAL A 77 11.83 26.64 11.14
N ALA A 78 11.71 27.80 10.48
CA ALA A 78 11.32 27.89 9.07
C ALA A 78 12.21 27.08 8.09
N PRO A 79 13.55 27.15 8.12
CA PRO A 79 14.41 26.32 7.27
C PRO A 79 14.37 24.84 7.67
N VAL A 80 14.18 24.52 8.95
CA VAL A 80 14.04 23.12 9.41
C VAL A 80 12.81 22.46 8.80
N LEU A 81 11.68 23.18 8.70
CA LEU A 81 10.47 22.66 8.05
C LEU A 81 10.69 22.34 6.57
N LEU A 82 11.55 23.10 5.88
CA LEU A 82 11.87 22.87 4.46
C LEU A 82 12.85 21.71 4.29
N LEU A 83 13.87 21.61 5.16
CA LEU A 83 14.82 20.50 5.16
C LEU A 83 14.13 19.16 5.49
N LEU A 84 13.13 19.18 6.37
CA LEU A 84 12.34 18.02 6.78
C LEU A 84 11.00 17.93 6.05
N LEU A 85 10.91 18.44 4.82
CA LEU A 85 9.67 18.51 4.05
C LEU A 85 8.88 17.18 4.05
N PRO A 86 9.47 15.99 3.78
CA PRO A 86 8.74 14.74 3.80
C PRO A 86 8.10 14.44 5.16
N SER A 87 8.87 14.60 6.25
CA SER A 87 8.42 14.36 7.61
C SER A 87 7.32 15.36 8.03
N VAL A 88 7.45 16.63 7.63
CA VAL A 88 6.44 17.65 7.89
C VAL A 88 5.13 17.31 7.18
N VAL A 89 5.18 16.97 5.89
CA VAL A 89 3.99 16.60 5.11
C VAL A 89 3.33 15.35 5.69
N ARG A 90 4.11 14.33 6.05
CA ARG A 90 3.61 13.12 6.73
C ARG A 90 2.90 13.42 8.04
N ALA A 91 3.37 14.42 8.80
CA ALA A 91 2.78 14.80 10.08
C ALA A 91 1.53 15.70 9.95
N LEU A 92 1.27 16.32 8.79
CA LEU A 92 0.15 17.27 8.61
C LEU A 92 -1.22 16.68 8.96
N PRO A 93 -1.62 15.48 8.49
CA PRO A 93 -2.88 14.86 8.87
C PRO A 93 -3.01 14.71 10.39
N GLY A 94 -1.96 14.19 11.07
CA GLY A 94 -1.95 14.06 12.52
C GLY A 94 -2.11 15.40 13.25
N ALA A 95 -1.40 16.45 12.81
CA ALA A 95 -1.53 17.79 13.37
C ALA A 95 -2.95 18.37 13.20
N VAL A 96 -3.61 18.07 12.06
CA VAL A 96 -4.99 18.46 11.80
C VAL A 96 -5.96 17.70 12.70
N ALA A 97 -5.79 16.39 12.85
CA ALA A 97 -6.60 15.59 13.77
C ALA A 97 -6.50 16.10 15.22
N ILE A 98 -5.29 16.38 15.70
CA ILE A 98 -5.06 16.97 17.03
C ILE A 98 -5.76 18.33 17.14
N SER A 99 -5.67 19.18 16.12
CA SER A 99 -6.31 20.50 16.10
C SER A 99 -7.84 20.40 16.13
N LEU A 100 -8.43 19.42 15.43
CA LEU A 100 -9.86 19.15 15.45
C LEU A 100 -10.33 18.67 16.84
N VAL A 101 -9.58 17.77 17.49
CA VAL A 101 -9.86 17.33 18.85
C VAL A 101 -9.75 18.49 19.85
N ALA A 102 -8.71 19.31 19.76
CA ALA A 102 -8.55 20.50 20.61
C ALA A 102 -9.70 21.51 20.40
N ASN A 103 -10.12 21.71 19.15
CA ASN A 103 -11.26 22.58 18.85
C ASN A 103 -12.59 21.98 19.36
N ALA A 104 -12.79 20.67 19.29
CA ALA A 104 -13.92 19.97 19.91
C ALA A 104 -13.96 20.22 21.42
N GLY A 105 -12.82 20.09 22.13
CA GLY A 105 -12.73 20.40 23.55
C GLY A 105 -13.08 21.87 23.87
N ARG A 106 -12.57 22.82 23.08
CA ARG A 106 -12.92 24.25 23.20
C ARG A 106 -14.40 24.52 22.98
N LEU A 107 -15.01 23.88 21.98
CA LEU A 107 -16.43 24.01 21.66
C LEU A 107 -17.31 23.40 22.76
N ALA A 108 -16.95 22.23 23.28
CA ALA A 108 -17.64 21.60 24.41
C ALA A 108 -17.63 22.49 25.66
N PHE A 109 -16.46 23.03 26.02
CA PHE A 109 -16.31 23.95 27.15
C PHE A 109 -17.17 25.22 27.01
N ARG A 110 -17.21 25.81 25.81
CA ARG A 110 -18.08 26.97 25.53
C ARG A 110 -19.56 26.59 25.55
N GLY A 111 -19.90 25.40 25.07
CA GLY A 111 -21.29 24.94 25.02
C GLY A 111 -21.90 24.63 26.37
N MET A 112 -21.11 24.15 27.32
CA MET A 112 -21.54 24.02 28.72
C MET A 112 -21.95 25.36 29.35
N ARG A 113 -21.47 26.49 28.81
CA ARG A 113 -21.72 27.85 29.34
C ARG A 113 -22.67 28.68 28.48
N SER A 114 -23.26 28.10 27.42
CA SER A 114 -24.10 28.83 26.46
C SER A 114 -25.59 28.64 26.79
N ASP A 115 -26.36 29.72 26.93
CA ASP A 115 -27.83 29.70 26.89
C ASP A 115 -28.32 30.41 25.63
N PRO A 116 -29.36 29.92 24.90
CA PRO A 116 -30.29 28.81 25.20
C PRO A 116 -29.89 27.42 24.65
N LEU A 117 -30.67 26.38 25.00
CA LEU A 117 -30.49 24.96 24.61
C LEU A 117 -30.20 24.72 23.11
N SER A 118 -30.83 25.51 22.23
CA SER A 118 -30.64 25.38 20.77
C SER A 118 -29.18 25.67 20.33
N LEU A 119 -28.48 26.57 21.03
CA LEU A 119 -27.05 26.82 20.81
C LEU A 119 -26.20 25.67 21.34
N ARG A 120 -26.58 25.06 22.48
CA ARG A 120 -25.90 23.89 23.05
C ARG A 120 -25.98 22.69 22.10
N LEU A 121 -27.16 22.42 21.54
CA LEU A 121 -27.38 21.34 20.57
C LEU A 121 -26.57 21.56 19.29
N GLY A 122 -26.58 22.80 18.75
CA GLY A 122 -25.76 23.14 17.58
C GLY A 122 -24.26 22.96 17.84
N GLN A 123 -23.77 23.38 19.00
CA GLN A 123 -22.36 23.18 19.39
C GLN A 123 -22.03 21.71 19.61
N GLY A 124 -22.91 20.93 20.22
CA GLY A 124 -22.76 19.48 20.38
C GLY A 124 -22.61 18.78 19.03
N ALA A 125 -23.39 19.18 18.03
CA ALA A 125 -23.25 18.65 16.67
C ALA A 125 -21.87 18.94 16.06
N TYR A 126 -21.34 20.16 16.24
CA TYR A 126 -19.98 20.48 15.79
C TYR A 126 -18.89 19.72 16.57
N VAL A 127 -19.07 19.50 17.88
CA VAL A 127 -18.14 18.70 18.69
C VAL A 127 -18.03 17.29 18.12
N LEU A 128 -19.16 16.61 17.94
CA LEU A 128 -19.21 15.26 17.37
C LEU A 128 -18.62 15.23 15.96
N ALA A 129 -18.97 16.21 15.11
CA ALA A 129 -18.41 16.29 13.77
C ALA A 129 -16.88 16.48 13.77
N ASN A 130 -16.32 17.29 14.67
CA ASN A 130 -14.87 17.46 14.78
C ASN A 130 -14.19 16.15 15.20
N LEU A 131 -14.77 15.39 16.13
CA LEU A 131 -14.22 14.10 16.56
C LEU A 131 -14.28 13.04 15.44
N LEU A 132 -15.42 12.97 14.72
CA LEU A 132 -15.58 12.05 13.59
C LEU A 132 -14.62 12.38 12.43
N VAL A 133 -14.46 13.67 12.12
CA VAL A 133 -13.50 14.09 11.09
C VAL A 133 -12.05 13.87 11.57
N ALA A 134 -11.74 14.05 12.86
CA ALA A 134 -10.42 13.71 13.39
C ALA A 134 -10.12 12.21 13.24
N TYR A 135 -11.10 11.35 13.53
CA TYR A 135 -10.99 9.91 13.28
C TYR A 135 -10.73 9.62 11.79
N LEU A 136 -11.50 10.22 10.89
CA LEU A 136 -11.33 10.04 9.43
C LEU A 136 -9.95 10.47 8.95
N VAL A 137 -9.42 11.58 9.47
CA VAL A 137 -8.07 12.07 9.14
C VAL A 137 -6.98 11.11 9.59
N VAL A 138 -7.16 10.44 10.73
CA VAL A 138 -6.24 9.42 11.23
C VAL A 138 -6.37 8.11 10.44
N ALA A 139 -7.60 7.72 10.08
CA ALA A 139 -7.87 6.50 9.33
C ALA A 139 -7.39 6.58 7.86
N TRP A 140 -7.44 7.78 7.25
CA TRP A 140 -7.09 8.00 5.84
C TRP A 140 -6.11 9.18 5.70
N PRO A 141 -4.86 9.05 6.17
CA PRO A 141 -3.89 10.15 6.22
C PRO A 141 -3.47 10.65 4.82
N ASP A 142 -3.41 9.76 3.83
CA ASP A 142 -3.13 10.07 2.43
C ASP A 142 -4.25 10.89 1.77
N LEU A 143 -5.51 10.46 1.93
CA LEU A 143 -6.67 11.20 1.47
C LEU A 143 -6.76 12.56 2.19
N ALA A 144 -6.51 12.59 3.50
CA ALA A 144 -6.46 13.83 4.27
C ALA A 144 -5.37 14.78 3.73
N ALA A 145 -4.19 14.28 3.38
CA ALA A 145 -3.13 15.09 2.77
C ALA A 145 -3.57 15.70 1.43
N VAL A 146 -4.22 14.93 0.55
CA VAL A 146 -4.79 15.46 -0.71
C VAL A 146 -5.87 16.51 -0.44
N LEU A 147 -6.78 16.26 0.51
CA LEU A 147 -7.82 17.22 0.89
C LEU A 147 -7.24 18.50 1.49
N LEU A 148 -6.14 18.42 2.24
CA LEU A 148 -5.41 19.59 2.73
C LEU A 148 -4.78 20.38 1.58
N ALA A 149 -4.24 19.70 0.57
CA ALA A 149 -3.70 20.34 -0.62
C ALA A 149 -4.79 21.10 -1.40
N VAL A 150 -5.95 20.47 -1.59
CA VAL A 150 -7.13 21.09 -2.21
C VAL A 150 -7.63 22.27 -1.38
N GLY A 151 -7.73 22.11 -0.06
CA GLY A 151 -8.16 23.15 0.86
C GLY A 151 -7.22 24.36 0.87
N PHE A 152 -5.91 24.12 0.85
CA PHE A 152 -4.88 25.15 0.71
C PHE A 152 -5.02 25.91 -0.62
N SER A 153 -5.17 25.18 -1.73
CA SER A 153 -5.36 25.76 -3.07
C SER A 153 -6.62 26.63 -3.12
N ALA A 154 -7.74 26.12 -2.61
CA ALA A 154 -8.99 26.86 -2.52
C ALA A 154 -8.89 28.12 -1.65
N ALA A 155 -8.14 28.05 -0.54
CA ALA A 155 -7.90 29.21 0.31
C ALA A 155 -7.10 30.31 -0.42
N ILE A 156 -6.05 29.94 -1.16
CA ILE A 156 -5.29 30.86 -2.01
C ILE A 156 -6.19 31.51 -3.06
N GLY A 157 -6.98 30.71 -3.77
CA GLY A 157 -7.89 31.20 -4.82
C GLY A 157 -8.97 32.13 -4.26
N GLY A 158 -9.51 31.80 -3.08
CA GLY A 158 -10.48 32.64 -2.37
C GLY A 158 -9.89 33.99 -1.95
N ILE A 159 -8.65 34.02 -1.45
CA ILE A 159 -7.93 35.27 -1.15
C ILE A 159 -7.73 36.08 -2.44
N GLY A 160 -7.30 35.44 -3.52
CA GLY A 160 -7.12 36.07 -4.83
C GLY A 160 -8.40 36.70 -5.37
N ALA A 161 -9.52 35.97 -5.30
CA ALA A 161 -10.84 36.45 -5.70
C ALA A 161 -11.27 37.67 -4.86
N LEU A 162 -11.08 37.62 -3.54
CA LEU A 162 -11.39 38.76 -2.65
C LEU A 162 -10.56 40.01 -3.00
N LEU A 163 -9.27 39.86 -3.33
CA LEU A 163 -8.42 40.96 -3.77
C LEU A 163 -8.90 41.53 -5.11
N LEU A 164 -9.26 40.66 -6.06
CA LEU A 164 -9.77 41.06 -7.37
C LEU A 164 -11.10 41.82 -7.26
N PHE A 165 -12.07 41.29 -6.51
CA PHE A 165 -13.34 41.96 -6.26
C PHE A 165 -13.18 43.27 -5.50
N GLY A 166 -12.23 43.34 -4.55
CA GLY A 166 -11.89 44.58 -3.84
C GLY A 166 -11.25 45.64 -4.73
N ALA A 167 -10.48 45.21 -5.74
CA ALA A 167 -9.84 46.12 -6.70
C ALA A 167 -10.81 46.64 -7.76
N ILE A 168 -11.75 45.80 -8.23
CA ILE A 168 -12.72 46.15 -9.30
C ILE A 168 -14.00 46.80 -8.73
N GLY A 169 -14.44 46.38 -7.54
CA GLY A 169 -15.72 46.79 -6.96
C GLY A 169 -15.79 48.29 -6.62
N PRO A 170 -16.99 48.89 -6.64
CA PRO A 170 -17.19 50.27 -6.20
C PRO A 170 -16.82 50.44 -4.72
N GLN A 171 -16.18 51.56 -4.37
CA GLN A 171 -15.88 51.93 -2.98
C GLN A 171 -17.20 52.04 -2.19
N ARG A 172 -17.58 50.98 -1.48
CA ARG A 172 -18.72 51.01 -0.58
C ARG A 172 -18.34 51.77 0.68
N SER A 173 -18.87 52.97 0.83
CA SER A 173 -18.65 53.90 1.95
C SER A 173 -19.38 53.52 3.24
N HIS A 174 -20.20 52.46 3.26
CA HIS A 174 -20.83 51.97 4.48
C HIS A 174 -20.69 50.47 4.69
N PRO A 175 -20.32 50.03 5.92
CA PRO A 175 -20.44 48.64 6.29
C PRO A 175 -21.94 48.31 6.34
N ARG A 176 -22.45 47.59 5.33
CA ARG A 176 -23.73 46.91 5.48
C ARG A 176 -23.59 45.97 6.68
N SER A 177 -24.35 46.21 7.74
CA SER A 177 -24.55 45.23 8.80
C SER A 177 -25.03 43.95 8.11
N ARG A 178 -24.17 42.93 8.08
CA ARG A 178 -24.64 41.59 7.68
C ARG A 178 -25.70 41.23 8.71
N PRO A 179 -26.95 40.92 8.31
CA PRO A 179 -27.92 40.43 9.27
C PRO A 179 -27.29 39.22 9.97
N PRO A 180 -27.38 39.11 11.31
CA PRO A 180 -26.85 37.95 12.01
C PRO A 180 -27.46 36.72 11.34
N ALA A 181 -26.61 35.81 10.84
CA ALA A 181 -27.10 34.53 10.34
C ALA A 181 -27.98 33.94 11.44
N SER A 182 -29.25 33.69 11.13
CA SER A 182 -30.21 33.25 12.14
C SER A 182 -29.67 32.01 12.86
N ALA A 183 -29.93 31.90 14.16
CA ALA A 183 -29.50 30.74 14.95
C ALA A 183 -29.88 29.41 14.27
N MET A 184 -31.04 29.39 13.61
CA MET A 184 -31.52 28.30 12.75
C MET A 184 -30.53 27.89 11.65
N ARG A 185 -29.93 28.84 10.92
CA ARG A 185 -28.95 28.54 9.85
C ARG A 185 -27.66 27.94 10.40
N ARG A 186 -27.23 28.35 11.60
CA ARG A 186 -26.03 27.79 12.26
C ARG A 186 -26.27 26.36 12.75
N ILE A 187 -27.46 26.12 13.28
CA ILE A 187 -27.91 24.78 13.70
C ILE A 187 -28.04 23.87 12.49
N ALA A 188 -28.74 24.30 11.44
CA ALA A 188 -28.87 23.56 10.19
C ALA A 188 -27.51 23.24 9.57
N GLY A 189 -26.59 24.21 9.52
CA GLY A 189 -25.22 23.98 9.07
C GLY A 189 -24.47 22.95 9.93
N GLY A 190 -24.62 23.01 11.25
CA GLY A 190 -23.99 22.04 12.17
C GLY A 190 -24.54 20.62 12.00
N ILE A 191 -25.85 20.49 11.79
CA ILE A 191 -26.51 19.20 11.52
C ILE A 191 -26.03 18.62 10.19
N VAL A 192 -25.97 19.42 9.13
CA VAL A 192 -25.48 18.97 7.82
C VAL A 192 -24.03 18.50 7.91
N VAL A 193 -23.16 19.25 8.59
CA VAL A 193 -21.76 18.86 8.81
C VAL A 193 -21.66 17.56 9.60
N LEU A 194 -22.45 17.40 10.67
CA LEU A 194 -22.50 16.15 11.43
C LEU A 194 -23.00 14.98 10.59
N ALA A 195 -24.06 15.16 9.81
CA ALA A 195 -24.61 14.10 8.96
C ALA A 195 -23.59 13.64 7.89
N MET A 196 -22.88 14.58 7.25
CA MET A 196 -21.79 14.24 6.33
C MET A 196 -20.64 13.51 7.03
N ALA A 197 -20.27 13.94 8.25
CA ALA A 197 -19.22 13.28 9.02
C ALA A 197 -19.62 11.83 9.40
N ILE A 198 -20.87 11.62 9.84
CA ILE A 198 -21.40 10.27 10.13
C ILE A 198 -21.38 9.41 8.87
N ALA A 199 -21.90 9.91 7.74
CA ALA A 199 -21.91 9.16 6.48
C ALA A 199 -20.49 8.77 6.02
N ALA A 200 -19.53 9.69 6.10
CA ALA A 200 -18.14 9.41 5.78
C ALA A 200 -17.51 8.40 6.75
N THR A 201 -17.78 8.49 8.06
CA THR A 201 -17.32 7.51 9.06
C THR A 201 -17.93 6.13 8.81
N THR A 202 -19.22 6.04 8.49
CA THR A 202 -19.86 4.77 8.12
C THR A 202 -19.23 4.19 6.85
N GLY A 203 -18.99 5.01 5.82
CA GLY A 203 -18.28 4.58 4.61
C GLY A 203 -16.87 4.06 4.92
N SER A 204 -16.12 4.77 5.78
CA SER A 204 -14.81 4.33 6.27
C SER A 204 -14.88 2.95 6.93
N ILE A 205 -15.82 2.74 7.86
CA ILE A 205 -15.98 1.46 8.55
C ILE A 205 -16.29 0.33 7.57
N LEU A 206 -17.16 0.58 6.58
CA LEU A 206 -17.51 -0.41 5.56
C LEU A 206 -16.35 -0.76 4.61
N LEU A 207 -15.48 0.21 4.31
CA LEU A 207 -14.29 -0.01 3.48
C LEU A 207 -13.18 -0.77 4.22
N THR A 208 -13.10 -0.63 5.54
CA THR A 208 -12.17 -1.38 6.39
C THR A 208 -12.76 -2.66 6.98
N ALA A 209 -14.06 -2.91 6.76
CA ALA A 209 -14.70 -4.13 7.21
C ALA A 209 -14.17 -5.31 6.38
N GLY A 210 -13.63 -6.33 7.06
CA GLY A 210 -13.06 -7.52 6.41
C GLY A 210 -11.54 -7.59 6.43
N THR A 211 -10.84 -6.57 6.96
CA THR A 211 -9.38 -6.66 7.14
C THR A 211 -9.07 -7.77 8.14
N ALA A 212 -8.25 -8.74 7.74
CA ALA A 212 -7.85 -9.82 8.62
C ALA A 212 -7.14 -9.25 9.86
N ARG A 213 -7.49 -9.78 11.03
CA ARG A 213 -6.88 -9.38 12.29
C ARG A 213 -5.77 -10.36 12.62
N VAL A 214 -4.55 -9.83 12.64
CA VAL A 214 -3.38 -10.54 13.17
C VAL A 214 -3.56 -10.66 14.68
N ASP A 215 -3.79 -11.88 15.14
CA ASP A 215 -3.93 -12.21 16.57
C ASP A 215 -2.55 -12.50 17.23
N ASP A 216 -2.57 -12.90 18.49
CA ASP A 216 -1.34 -13.20 19.25
C ASP A 216 -0.57 -14.42 18.70
N PHE A 217 -1.17 -15.25 17.84
CA PHE A 217 -0.49 -16.40 17.21
C PHE A 217 0.75 -15.94 16.45
N TYR A 218 0.62 -14.85 15.70
CA TYR A 218 1.66 -14.30 14.81
C TYR A 218 2.76 -13.50 15.53
N THR A 219 2.66 -13.37 16.86
CA THR A 219 3.65 -12.66 17.65
C THR A 219 4.49 -13.65 18.44
N TRP A 220 5.77 -13.77 18.07
CA TRP A 220 6.78 -14.52 18.82
C TRP A 220 7.54 -13.59 19.76
N ARG A 221 7.73 -14.02 21.01
CA ARG A 221 8.50 -13.28 22.02
C ARG A 221 9.71 -14.06 22.55
N GLY A 222 9.88 -15.30 22.10
CA GLY A 222 11.06 -16.11 22.41
C GLY A 222 12.19 -15.81 21.43
N ASP A 223 13.30 -16.55 21.59
CA ASP A 223 14.40 -16.51 20.63
C ASP A 223 13.96 -17.13 19.31
N ILE A 224 14.36 -16.52 18.19
CA ILE A 224 14.13 -17.05 16.85
C ILE A 224 15.24 -18.05 16.58
N SER A 225 14.89 -19.32 16.38
CA SER A 225 15.86 -20.35 16.00
C SER A 225 16.59 -19.92 14.73
N ALA A 226 17.89 -20.19 14.63
CA ALA A 226 18.65 -19.96 13.39
C ALA A 226 18.42 -21.08 12.37
N THR A 227 17.74 -22.17 12.74
CA THR A 227 17.44 -23.29 11.84
C THR A 227 16.26 -22.93 10.93
N PRO A 228 16.46 -22.83 9.61
CA PRO A 228 15.38 -22.52 8.69
C PRO A 228 14.30 -23.61 8.69
N GLY A 229 13.04 -23.21 8.59
CA GLY A 229 11.87 -24.09 8.63
C GLY A 229 11.50 -24.61 10.02
N HIS A 230 12.19 -24.21 11.10
CA HIS A 230 11.87 -24.69 12.45
C HIS A 230 10.49 -24.22 12.92
N VAL A 231 9.63 -25.14 13.32
CA VAL A 231 8.28 -24.83 13.84
C VAL A 231 8.37 -24.26 15.26
N LEU A 232 7.86 -23.05 15.43
CA LEU A 232 7.82 -22.34 16.73
C LEU A 232 6.46 -22.48 17.41
N ARG A 233 5.39 -22.54 16.62
CA ARG A 233 4.02 -22.66 17.12
C ARG A 233 3.10 -23.27 16.08
N VAL A 234 2.17 -24.10 16.54
CA VAL A 234 1.06 -24.65 15.75
C VAL A 234 -0.25 -24.32 16.46
N ALA A 235 -1.28 -24.01 15.70
CA ALA A 235 -2.64 -23.83 16.20
C ALA A 235 -3.65 -24.25 15.14
N ASP A 236 -4.85 -24.64 15.53
CA ASP A 236 -5.91 -24.96 14.58
C ASP A 236 -6.21 -23.75 13.67
N TYR A 237 -6.43 -24.03 12.39
CA TYR A 237 -6.95 -23.05 11.46
C TYR A 237 -8.48 -23.01 11.53
N SER A 238 -9.05 -21.84 11.83
CA SER A 238 -10.49 -21.66 12.05
C SER A 238 -11.27 -21.20 10.82
N GLY A 239 -10.60 -21.09 9.67
CA GLY A 239 -11.25 -20.72 8.41
C GLY A 239 -11.89 -21.90 7.67
N GLU A 240 -12.25 -21.67 6.42
CA GLU A 240 -12.79 -22.69 5.53
C GLU A 240 -11.71 -23.70 5.15
N VAL A 241 -12.02 -24.99 5.28
CA VAL A 241 -11.11 -26.11 5.00
C VAL A 241 -11.77 -27.04 3.97
N PRO A 242 -11.02 -27.57 2.98
CA PRO A 242 -11.54 -28.55 2.04
C PRO A 242 -12.15 -29.78 2.74
N ALA A 243 -13.15 -30.39 2.11
CA ALA A 243 -13.80 -31.57 2.64
C ALA A 243 -12.80 -32.73 2.79
N GLY A 244 -12.82 -33.40 3.96
CA GLY A 244 -11.91 -34.51 4.24
C GLY A 244 -10.47 -34.09 4.56
N ALA A 245 -10.23 -32.79 4.81
CA ALA A 245 -8.95 -32.27 5.25
C ALA A 245 -9.02 -31.69 6.68
N ALA A 246 -7.89 -31.71 7.37
CA ALA A 246 -7.63 -30.92 8.56
C ALA A 246 -6.67 -29.78 8.20
N ALA A 247 -6.66 -28.72 9.00
CA ALA A 247 -5.77 -27.59 8.75
C ALA A 247 -5.27 -26.93 10.03
N VAL A 248 -4.01 -26.52 9.99
CA VAL A 248 -3.33 -25.79 11.07
C VAL A 248 -2.67 -24.53 10.53
N ARG A 249 -2.59 -23.51 11.37
CA ARG A 249 -1.66 -22.39 11.21
C ARG A 249 -0.34 -22.76 11.85
N VAL A 250 0.76 -22.44 11.17
CA VAL A 250 2.12 -22.70 11.63
C VAL A 250 2.88 -21.39 11.66
N LEU A 251 3.56 -21.10 12.77
CA LEU A 251 4.57 -20.05 12.88
C LEU A 251 5.93 -20.72 12.87
N TYR A 252 6.81 -20.30 11.97
CA TYR A 252 8.09 -20.96 11.74
C TYR A 252 9.22 -19.95 11.50
N THR A 253 10.45 -20.39 11.73
CA THR A 253 11.64 -19.64 11.34
C THR A 253 11.78 -19.67 9.82
N ALA A 254 11.81 -18.51 9.20
CA ALA A 254 12.20 -18.32 7.81
C ALA A 254 13.57 -17.62 7.74
N THR A 255 14.03 -17.30 6.53
CA THR A 255 15.31 -16.61 6.33
C THR A 255 15.13 -15.41 5.39
N TYR A 256 15.64 -14.24 5.78
CA TYR A 256 15.67 -13.05 4.91
C TYR A 256 16.67 -13.21 3.75
N SER A 257 16.66 -12.30 2.77
CA SER A 257 17.57 -12.41 1.61
C SER A 257 19.05 -12.28 2.02
N ASP A 258 19.33 -11.49 3.06
CA ASP A 258 20.66 -11.33 3.66
C ASP A 258 21.14 -12.52 4.51
N GLY A 259 20.32 -13.57 4.65
CA GLY A 259 20.64 -14.78 5.42
C GLY A 259 20.33 -14.69 6.91
N SER A 260 19.83 -13.56 7.40
CA SER A 260 19.43 -13.43 8.81
C SER A 260 18.10 -14.16 9.09
N PRO A 261 17.91 -14.68 10.32
CA PRO A 261 16.65 -15.33 10.72
C PRO A 261 15.46 -14.37 10.62
N ALA A 262 14.34 -14.90 10.13
CA ALA A 262 13.07 -14.22 9.99
C ALA A 262 11.94 -15.04 10.65
N LEU A 263 10.79 -14.42 10.85
CA LEU A 263 9.57 -15.10 11.24
C LEU A 263 8.61 -15.10 10.07
N ALA A 264 8.03 -16.25 9.76
CA ALA A 264 6.94 -16.37 8.80
C ALA A 264 5.83 -17.24 9.39
N SER A 265 4.65 -17.13 8.81
CA SER A 265 3.52 -17.99 9.09
C SER A 265 3.02 -18.67 7.82
N ALA A 266 2.30 -19.78 7.99
CA ALA A 266 1.67 -20.52 6.91
C ALA A 266 0.36 -21.13 7.40
N VAL A 267 -0.53 -21.47 6.45
CA VAL A 267 -1.54 -22.51 6.66
C VAL A 267 -1.06 -23.82 6.04
N VAL A 268 -1.27 -24.92 6.75
CA VAL A 268 -1.01 -26.28 6.28
C VAL A 268 -2.33 -27.04 6.30
N ALA A 269 -2.75 -27.55 5.14
CA ALA A 269 -3.92 -28.40 4.98
C ALA A 269 -3.49 -29.81 4.57
N TYR A 270 -4.08 -30.83 5.17
CA TYR A 270 -3.71 -32.21 4.91
C TYR A 270 -4.91 -33.16 4.98
N PRO A 271 -4.94 -34.24 4.19
CA PRO A 271 -6.03 -35.21 4.21
C PRO A 271 -6.14 -35.91 5.57
N THR A 272 -7.37 -36.10 6.08
CA THR A 272 -7.62 -36.84 7.33
C THR A 272 -7.64 -38.36 7.14
N SER A 273 -7.42 -38.85 5.92
CA SER A 273 -7.34 -40.29 5.66
C SER A 273 -6.10 -40.87 6.35
N PRO A 274 -6.22 -41.95 7.13
CA PRO A 274 -5.06 -42.56 7.78
C PRO A 274 -4.01 -42.99 6.76
N THR A 275 -2.75 -42.69 7.04
CA THR A 275 -1.61 -43.18 6.27
C THR A 275 -0.38 -43.23 7.14
N ASP A 276 0.53 -44.15 6.87
CA ASP A 276 1.90 -44.13 7.41
C ASP A 276 2.92 -43.71 6.33
N GLU A 277 2.45 -43.50 5.09
CA GLU A 277 3.31 -43.16 3.96
C GLU A 277 3.50 -41.64 3.86
N PRO A 278 4.73 -41.16 3.59
CA PRO A 278 4.97 -39.75 3.35
C PRO A 278 4.16 -39.21 2.16
N ARG A 279 3.46 -38.10 2.36
CA ARG A 279 2.63 -37.42 1.36
C ARG A 279 3.46 -36.37 0.60
N PRO A 280 3.38 -36.29 -0.74
CA PRO A 280 3.92 -35.16 -1.48
C PRO A 280 3.34 -33.83 -0.98
N VAL A 281 4.16 -32.78 -0.98
CA VAL A 281 3.75 -31.44 -0.60
C VAL A 281 3.40 -30.63 -1.85
N LEU A 282 2.32 -29.86 -1.81
CA LEU A 282 2.07 -28.74 -2.70
C LEU A 282 2.35 -27.45 -1.93
N ALA A 283 3.48 -26.83 -2.22
CA ALA A 283 3.85 -25.54 -1.70
C ALA A 283 3.21 -24.43 -2.55
N TRP A 284 2.04 -23.96 -2.12
CA TRP A 284 1.31 -22.89 -2.81
C TRP A 284 1.87 -21.51 -2.45
N GLN A 285 2.21 -20.74 -3.47
CA GLN A 285 2.70 -19.38 -3.38
C GLN A 285 1.61 -18.41 -3.82
N HIS A 286 1.09 -17.61 -2.89
CA HIS A 286 0.00 -16.69 -3.19
C HIS A 286 0.45 -15.49 -4.04
N GLY A 287 -0.48 -14.95 -4.82
CA GLY A 287 -0.29 -13.67 -5.53
C GLY A 287 -0.31 -12.47 -4.58
N THR A 288 -0.27 -11.25 -5.13
CA THR A 288 -0.18 -10.04 -4.31
C THR A 288 -1.41 -9.82 -3.42
N THR A 289 -1.26 -10.01 -2.11
CA THR A 289 -2.27 -9.63 -1.12
C THR A 289 -2.00 -8.27 -0.49
N GLY A 290 -0.74 -7.85 -0.43
CA GLY A 290 -0.24 -6.60 0.17
C GLY A 290 1.14 -6.81 0.80
N VAL A 291 1.67 -5.85 1.55
CA VAL A 291 2.97 -6.01 2.24
C VAL A 291 2.88 -5.72 3.74
N ALA A 292 1.67 -5.40 4.22
CA ALA A 292 1.41 -5.19 5.64
C ALA A 292 1.11 -6.52 6.34
N ARG A 293 1.34 -6.54 7.66
CA ARG A 293 1.06 -7.71 8.50
C ARG A 293 -0.36 -8.26 8.35
N SER A 294 -1.36 -7.38 8.25
CA SER A 294 -2.77 -7.78 8.10
C SER A 294 -3.11 -8.41 6.75
N CYS A 295 -2.18 -8.42 5.80
CA CYS A 295 -2.40 -8.98 4.47
C CYS A 295 -2.03 -10.46 4.36
N ALA A 296 -1.58 -11.09 5.46
CA ALA A 296 -1.33 -12.53 5.52
C ALA A 296 -2.59 -13.33 5.17
N PRO A 297 -2.56 -14.16 4.11
CA PRO A 297 -3.66 -15.09 3.82
C PRO A 297 -4.06 -15.94 5.03
N SER A 298 -3.10 -16.46 5.79
CA SER A 298 -3.37 -17.37 6.93
C SER A 298 -4.22 -16.76 8.05
N ALA A 299 -4.30 -15.43 8.13
CA ALA A 299 -5.08 -14.70 9.12
C ALA A 299 -6.55 -14.52 8.70
N GLY A 300 -6.86 -14.74 7.43
CA GLY A 300 -8.21 -14.69 6.87
C GLY A 300 -8.89 -16.06 6.91
N PRO A 301 -10.24 -16.11 6.80
CA PRO A 301 -10.99 -17.36 6.79
C PRO A 301 -10.93 -18.10 5.44
N GLU A 302 -10.47 -17.46 4.36
CA GLU A 302 -10.56 -17.99 2.99
C GLU A 302 -9.23 -18.58 2.47
N ALA A 303 -8.21 -18.72 3.32
CA ALA A 303 -6.83 -19.07 2.93
C ALA A 303 -6.69 -20.43 2.22
N LEU A 304 -7.65 -21.34 2.39
CA LEU A 304 -7.65 -22.70 1.84
C LEU A 304 -8.87 -22.96 0.94
N THR A 305 -9.44 -21.91 0.36
CA THR A 305 -10.55 -22.01 -0.60
C THR A 305 -10.04 -22.20 -2.03
N GLU A 306 -10.90 -22.66 -2.94
CA GLU A 306 -10.61 -22.70 -4.39
C GLU A 306 -10.32 -21.31 -4.98
N TYR A 307 -10.76 -20.24 -4.33
CA TYR A 307 -10.42 -18.87 -4.73
C TYR A 307 -8.98 -18.50 -4.35
N ALA A 308 -8.52 -18.90 -3.16
CA ALA A 308 -7.17 -18.61 -2.68
C ALA A 308 -6.11 -19.56 -3.26
N ILE A 309 -6.47 -20.83 -3.43
CA ILE A 309 -5.60 -21.91 -3.92
C ILE A 309 -6.37 -22.68 -5.00
N PRO A 310 -6.23 -22.28 -6.28
CA PRO A 310 -6.92 -22.92 -7.39
C PRO A 310 -6.59 -24.42 -7.49
N GLY A 311 -7.60 -25.28 -7.37
CA GLY A 311 -7.46 -26.72 -7.43
C GLY A 311 -7.07 -27.40 -6.11
N ILE A 312 -7.21 -26.72 -4.97
CA ILE A 312 -6.86 -27.30 -3.66
C ILE A 312 -7.60 -28.61 -3.38
N SER A 313 -8.88 -28.73 -3.76
CA SER A 313 -9.65 -29.96 -3.56
C SER A 313 -9.03 -31.13 -4.32
N ARG A 314 -8.56 -30.90 -5.55
CA ARG A 314 -7.89 -31.92 -6.38
C ARG A 314 -6.52 -32.34 -5.83
N ALA A 315 -5.82 -31.42 -5.17
CA ALA A 315 -4.59 -31.73 -4.43
C ALA A 315 -4.88 -32.62 -3.21
N MET A 316 -5.94 -32.30 -2.44
CA MET A 316 -6.39 -33.12 -1.32
C MET A 316 -6.84 -34.52 -1.75
N GLU A 317 -7.57 -34.62 -2.87
CA GLU A 317 -7.99 -35.91 -3.47
C GLU A 317 -6.81 -36.80 -3.87
N ARG A 318 -5.71 -36.20 -4.33
CA ARG A 318 -4.43 -36.90 -4.61
C ARG A 318 -3.64 -37.25 -3.35
N GLY A 319 -4.16 -36.88 -2.18
CA GLY A 319 -3.52 -37.15 -0.90
C GLY A 319 -2.32 -36.26 -0.61
N TRP A 320 -2.18 -35.11 -1.30
CA TRP A 320 -1.08 -34.18 -1.09
C TRP A 320 -1.31 -33.34 0.17
N VAL A 321 -0.22 -32.91 0.82
CA VAL A 321 -0.26 -31.88 1.86
C VAL A 321 -0.09 -30.53 1.20
N VAL A 322 -0.95 -29.56 1.48
CA VAL A 322 -0.80 -28.19 0.99
C VAL A 322 -0.19 -27.33 2.07
N VAL A 323 0.90 -26.63 1.76
CA VAL A 323 1.44 -25.57 2.60
C VAL A 323 1.41 -24.26 1.83
N ALA A 324 0.76 -23.24 2.41
CA ALA A 324 0.72 -21.89 1.84
C ALA A 324 1.33 -20.91 2.84
N THR A 325 2.53 -20.43 2.52
CA THR A 325 3.27 -19.45 3.34
C THR A 325 2.75 -18.04 3.09
N ASP A 326 2.71 -17.23 4.14
CA ASP A 326 2.45 -15.78 4.04
C ASP A 326 3.71 -14.99 3.62
N TYR A 327 4.89 -15.63 3.64
CA TYR A 327 6.21 -14.99 3.65
C TYR A 327 6.51 -14.17 4.93
N PRO A 328 7.80 -13.90 5.24
CA PRO A 328 8.17 -13.01 6.33
C PRO A 328 7.51 -11.63 6.23
N GLY A 329 7.12 -11.03 7.36
CA GLY A 329 6.55 -9.67 7.41
C GLY A 329 5.05 -9.59 7.16
N GLN A 330 4.44 -10.63 6.58
CA GLN A 330 2.99 -10.82 6.61
C GLN A 330 2.61 -11.71 7.80
N GLY A 331 1.60 -11.27 8.57
CA GLY A 331 1.24 -11.84 9.87
C GLY A 331 2.28 -11.49 10.94
N THR A 332 3.53 -11.86 10.71
CA THR A 332 4.68 -11.64 11.60
C THR A 332 5.25 -10.22 11.46
N PRO A 333 5.91 -9.68 12.49
CA PRO A 333 6.66 -8.43 12.33
C PRO A 333 7.93 -8.66 11.50
N GLY A 334 8.29 -7.72 10.64
CA GLY A 334 9.52 -7.83 9.85
C GLY A 334 9.44 -7.15 8.49
N ARG A 335 10.48 -7.38 7.69
CA ARG A 335 10.53 -6.99 6.28
C ARG A 335 9.71 -8.00 5.46
N TYR A 336 9.09 -7.54 4.38
CA TYR A 336 8.33 -8.42 3.48
C TYR A 336 9.02 -8.50 2.12
N PRO A 337 9.31 -9.69 1.58
CA PRO A 337 10.14 -9.84 0.40
C PRO A 337 9.37 -9.68 -0.93
N TYR A 338 8.53 -8.64 -1.10
CA TYR A 338 7.72 -8.49 -2.32
C TYR A 338 8.58 -8.41 -3.59
N LEU A 339 8.52 -9.44 -4.45
CA LEU A 339 9.39 -9.58 -5.61
C LEU A 339 10.89 -9.46 -5.25
N ILE A 340 11.25 -9.95 -4.06
CA ILE A 340 12.62 -10.15 -3.60
C ILE A 340 12.84 -11.66 -3.59
N GLY A 341 13.46 -12.14 -4.68
CA GLY A 341 13.49 -13.55 -5.06
C GLY A 341 14.09 -14.48 -4.01
N GLU A 342 15.27 -14.14 -3.48
CA GLU A 342 15.89 -14.89 -2.38
C GLU A 342 14.99 -14.97 -1.15
N GLY A 343 14.29 -13.89 -0.79
CA GLY A 343 13.39 -13.88 0.37
C GLY A 343 12.15 -14.74 0.17
N GLU A 344 11.49 -14.62 -0.98
CA GLU A 344 10.30 -15.43 -1.32
C GLU A 344 10.64 -16.92 -1.52
N GLY A 345 11.76 -17.19 -2.20
CA GLY A 345 12.23 -18.55 -2.44
C GLY A 345 12.60 -19.28 -1.14
N ARG A 346 13.35 -18.62 -0.25
CA ARG A 346 13.71 -19.20 1.06
C ARG A 346 12.48 -19.45 1.92
N ALA A 347 11.56 -18.48 1.96
CA ALA A 347 10.32 -18.63 2.70
C ALA A 347 9.47 -19.81 2.22
N THR A 348 9.44 -20.06 0.90
CA THR A 348 8.78 -21.23 0.28
C THR A 348 9.41 -22.53 0.75
N LEU A 349 10.74 -22.66 0.65
CA LEU A 349 11.48 -23.87 1.00
C LEU A 349 11.43 -24.15 2.53
N ASP A 350 11.49 -23.09 3.33
CA ASP A 350 11.34 -23.18 4.79
C ASP A 350 9.92 -23.58 5.19
N ALA A 351 8.90 -23.19 4.42
CA ALA A 351 7.52 -23.65 4.66
C ALA A 351 7.37 -25.15 4.41
N ILE A 352 8.05 -25.71 3.40
CA ILE A 352 8.07 -27.15 3.13
C ILE A 352 8.71 -27.90 4.31
N ARG A 353 9.85 -27.41 4.81
CA ARG A 353 10.51 -27.94 6.03
C ARG A 353 9.61 -27.85 7.27
N ALA A 354 8.87 -26.76 7.42
CA ALA A 354 7.95 -26.56 8.52
C ALA A 354 6.75 -27.53 8.44
N ALA A 355 6.19 -27.76 7.24
CA ALA A 355 5.11 -28.71 7.03
C ALA A 355 5.51 -30.14 7.39
N GLN A 356 6.76 -30.54 7.09
CA GLN A 356 7.31 -31.85 7.46
C GLN A 356 7.35 -32.12 8.97
N GLN A 357 7.37 -31.06 9.80
CA GLN A 357 7.36 -31.17 11.27
C GLN A 357 5.93 -31.32 11.85
N ILE A 358 4.89 -31.28 11.02
CA ILE A 358 3.50 -31.52 11.45
C ILE A 358 3.22 -33.02 11.33
N GLU A 359 3.28 -33.72 12.46
CA GLU A 359 3.19 -35.19 12.54
C GLU A 359 1.95 -35.74 11.81
N ASP A 360 0.76 -35.21 12.15
CA ASP A 360 -0.51 -35.63 11.54
C ASP A 360 -0.61 -35.37 10.03
N ALA A 361 0.24 -34.50 9.47
CA ALA A 361 0.23 -34.21 8.05
C ALA A 361 0.98 -35.27 7.22
N HIS A 362 1.89 -36.04 7.83
CA HIS A 362 2.77 -36.98 7.12
C HIS A 362 3.48 -36.34 5.91
N ALA A 363 3.81 -35.05 5.97
CA ALA A 363 4.39 -34.34 4.85
C ALA A 363 5.81 -34.82 4.54
N SER A 364 6.07 -35.10 3.26
CA SER A 364 7.42 -35.44 2.75
C SER A 364 8.22 -34.18 2.36
N LEU A 365 9.47 -34.36 1.97
CA LEU A 365 10.29 -33.31 1.34
C LEU A 365 10.24 -33.36 -0.20
N ASN A 366 9.34 -34.16 -0.78
CA ASN A 366 9.05 -34.15 -2.21
C ASN A 366 7.93 -33.15 -2.47
N ALA A 367 8.22 -32.07 -3.19
CA ALA A 367 7.32 -30.93 -3.30
C ALA A 367 7.02 -30.51 -4.74
N TRP A 368 5.75 -30.23 -5.01
CA TRP A 368 5.29 -29.36 -6.08
C TRP A 368 5.36 -27.91 -5.60
N ILE A 369 5.82 -26.99 -6.45
CA ILE A 369 5.85 -25.55 -6.12
C ILE A 369 5.02 -24.80 -7.16
N TRP A 370 3.84 -24.33 -6.76
CA TRP A 370 2.91 -23.66 -7.65
C TRP A 370 2.59 -22.26 -7.13
N GLY A 371 2.39 -21.30 -8.03
CA GLY A 371 1.97 -19.97 -7.61
C GLY A 371 1.47 -19.10 -8.73
N HIS A 372 0.76 -18.04 -8.35
CA HIS A 372 0.15 -17.07 -9.28
C HIS A 372 0.70 -15.66 -9.07
N SER A 373 0.95 -14.91 -10.15
CA SER A 373 1.39 -13.51 -10.11
C SER A 373 2.72 -13.35 -9.37
N GLN A 374 2.77 -12.62 -8.25
CA GLN A 374 3.90 -12.62 -7.31
C GLN A 374 4.29 -14.05 -6.88
N GLY A 375 3.31 -14.91 -6.58
CA GLY A 375 3.58 -16.29 -6.22
C GLY A 375 4.19 -17.10 -7.37
N GLY A 376 3.94 -16.73 -8.63
CA GLY A 376 4.65 -17.32 -9.77
C GLY A 376 6.14 -16.95 -9.75
N HIS A 377 6.47 -15.70 -9.41
CA HIS A 377 7.85 -15.26 -9.19
C HIS A 377 8.52 -16.00 -8.02
N ALA A 378 7.84 -16.10 -6.87
CA ALA A 378 8.30 -16.87 -5.71
C ALA A 378 8.56 -18.35 -6.05
N SER A 379 7.67 -18.95 -6.85
CA SER A 379 7.77 -20.36 -7.26
C SER A 379 9.00 -20.62 -8.13
N LEU A 380 9.28 -19.73 -9.08
CA LEU A 380 10.49 -19.80 -9.91
C LEU A 380 11.75 -19.64 -9.04
N TRP A 381 11.77 -18.65 -8.15
CA TRP A 381 12.92 -18.40 -7.27
C TRP A 381 13.21 -19.53 -6.29
N ALA A 382 12.18 -20.08 -5.65
CA ALA A 382 12.33 -21.25 -4.76
C ALA A 382 13.03 -22.40 -5.49
N ALA A 383 12.64 -22.64 -6.73
CA ALA A 383 13.22 -23.69 -7.55
C ALA A 383 14.61 -23.36 -8.10
N GLN A 384 14.94 -22.08 -8.31
CA GLN A 384 16.30 -21.65 -8.69
C GLN A 384 17.30 -21.86 -7.56
N ILE A 385 16.92 -21.60 -6.30
CA ILE A 385 17.85 -21.63 -5.16
C ILE A 385 17.87 -22.96 -4.41
N VAL A 386 16.98 -23.92 -4.72
CA VAL A 386 16.79 -25.13 -3.92
C VAL A 386 18.08 -25.93 -3.72
N VAL A 387 18.92 -26.04 -4.74
CA VAL A 387 20.14 -26.86 -4.69
C VAL A 387 21.14 -26.31 -3.66
N ASP A 388 21.24 -24.99 -3.56
CA ASP A 388 22.19 -24.32 -2.67
C ASP A 388 21.62 -24.11 -1.27
N TYR A 389 20.30 -23.89 -1.16
CA TYR A 389 19.64 -23.48 0.08
C TYR A 389 18.93 -24.62 0.83
N ALA A 390 18.31 -25.54 0.10
CA ALA A 390 17.55 -26.67 0.64
C ALA A 390 17.76 -27.96 -0.17
N PRO A 391 19.00 -28.47 -0.25
CA PRO A 391 19.34 -29.63 -1.08
C PRO A 391 18.59 -30.92 -0.72
N GLU A 392 18.02 -30.99 0.48
CA GLU A 392 17.18 -32.09 0.93
C GLU A 392 15.75 -32.06 0.37
N VAL A 393 15.30 -30.92 -0.17
CA VAL A 393 13.98 -30.76 -0.79
C VAL A 393 14.07 -31.19 -2.25
N THR A 394 13.28 -32.19 -2.61
CA THR A 394 13.17 -32.66 -4.00
C THR A 394 11.97 -31.99 -4.66
N ILE A 395 12.23 -31.14 -5.66
CA ILE A 395 11.17 -30.50 -6.43
C ILE A 395 10.68 -31.45 -7.52
N ILE A 396 9.42 -31.88 -7.41
CA ILE A 396 8.75 -32.77 -8.38
C ILE A 396 8.44 -32.00 -9.66
N GLY A 397 7.94 -30.77 -9.53
CA GLY A 397 7.59 -29.89 -10.63
C GLY A 397 7.24 -28.49 -10.15
N VAL A 398 7.42 -27.51 -11.03
CA VAL A 398 7.14 -26.09 -10.77
C VAL A 398 6.06 -25.60 -11.71
N ALA A 399 5.06 -24.88 -11.20
CA ALA A 399 4.06 -24.21 -12.03
C ALA A 399 4.02 -22.72 -11.72
N ALA A 400 4.37 -21.90 -12.69
CA ALA A 400 4.39 -20.45 -12.55
C ALA A 400 3.26 -19.84 -13.39
N LEU A 401 2.19 -19.41 -12.73
CA LEU A 401 0.96 -18.93 -13.37
C LEU A 401 0.97 -17.41 -13.43
N SER A 402 0.91 -16.83 -14.64
CA SER A 402 0.95 -15.36 -14.85
C SER A 402 2.07 -14.68 -14.06
N ALA A 403 3.26 -15.30 -14.07
CA ALA A 403 4.33 -14.96 -13.14
C ALA A 403 4.87 -13.55 -13.36
N ALA A 404 5.05 -12.80 -12.27
CA ALA A 404 5.75 -11.51 -12.28
C ALA A 404 7.28 -11.70 -12.36
N SER A 405 7.76 -12.46 -13.36
CA SER A 405 9.14 -12.95 -13.43
C SER A 405 10.19 -11.85 -13.65
N ASP A 406 9.79 -10.69 -14.18
CA ASP A 406 10.69 -9.57 -14.44
C ASP A 406 10.20 -8.28 -13.77
N PRO A 407 10.60 -8.03 -12.49
CA PRO A 407 10.21 -6.82 -11.78
C PRO A 407 10.81 -5.54 -12.38
N LEU A 408 11.94 -5.65 -13.10
CA LEU A 408 12.53 -4.52 -13.83
C LEU A 408 11.62 -4.10 -14.99
N MET A 409 11.21 -5.04 -15.84
CA MET A 409 10.32 -4.78 -16.97
C MET A 409 8.97 -4.20 -16.51
N LEU A 410 8.41 -4.68 -15.39
CA LEU A 410 7.20 -4.09 -14.79
C LEU A 410 7.44 -2.63 -14.39
N SER A 411 8.57 -2.34 -13.77
CA SER A 411 8.94 -0.99 -13.35
C SER A 411 9.15 -0.05 -14.54
N GLU A 412 9.78 -0.53 -15.62
CA GLU A 412 9.95 0.21 -16.88
C GLU A 412 8.61 0.55 -17.52
N ARG A 413 7.67 -0.40 -17.58
CA ARG A 413 6.32 -0.16 -18.10
C ARG A 413 5.58 0.93 -17.31
N ILE A 414 5.65 0.87 -15.98
CA ILE A 414 4.94 1.84 -15.11
C ILE A 414 5.56 3.23 -15.25
N THR A 415 6.90 3.34 -15.25
CA THR A 415 7.61 4.62 -15.35
C THR A 415 7.59 5.21 -16.77
N GLY A 416 7.48 4.37 -17.80
CA GLY A 416 7.36 4.75 -19.22
C GLY A 416 6.01 5.32 -19.65
N GLY A 417 5.11 5.63 -18.70
CA GLY A 417 3.83 6.29 -18.98
C GLY A 417 2.64 5.35 -19.23
N GLN A 418 2.82 4.03 -19.12
CA GLN A 418 1.76 3.03 -19.27
C GLN A 418 1.14 2.64 -17.92
N SER A 419 1.09 3.57 -16.96
CA SER A 419 0.59 3.31 -15.60
C SER A 419 -0.90 3.59 -15.45
N THR A 420 -1.61 2.70 -14.77
CA THR A 420 -2.98 2.91 -14.29
C THR A 420 -2.96 3.44 -12.85
N ALA A 421 -4.13 3.80 -12.31
CA ALA A 421 -4.24 4.13 -10.89
C ALA A 421 -3.88 2.91 -10.00
N LEU A 422 -4.25 1.70 -10.41
CA LEU A 422 -3.92 0.47 -9.68
C LEU A 422 -2.41 0.17 -9.74
N THR A 423 -1.77 0.25 -10.90
CA THR A 423 -0.31 -0.03 -10.99
C THR A 423 0.51 1.01 -10.22
N ARG A 424 0.01 2.25 -10.07
CA ARG A 424 0.59 3.25 -9.16
C ARG A 424 0.44 2.86 -7.69
N VAL A 425 -0.60 2.14 -7.30
CA VAL A 425 -0.63 1.57 -5.93
C VAL A 425 0.35 0.39 -5.84
N VAL A 426 0.35 -0.53 -6.81
CA VAL A 426 1.22 -1.71 -6.78
C VAL A 426 2.70 -1.35 -6.71
N ILE A 427 3.17 -0.30 -7.39
CA ILE A 427 4.58 0.08 -7.32
C ILE A 427 5.03 0.49 -5.90
N SER A 428 4.12 0.95 -5.02
CA SER A 428 4.51 1.17 -3.61
C SER A 428 4.86 -0.13 -2.89
N LEU A 429 4.26 -1.25 -3.30
CA LEU A 429 4.55 -2.59 -2.78
C LEU A 429 5.92 -3.09 -3.23
N VAL A 430 6.49 -2.53 -4.30
CA VAL A 430 7.90 -2.76 -4.65
C VAL A 430 8.80 -1.82 -3.86
N LEU A 431 8.50 -0.51 -3.90
CA LEU A 431 9.38 0.52 -3.37
C LEU A 431 9.64 0.41 -1.86
N VAL A 432 8.61 0.11 -1.07
CA VAL A 432 8.72 0.06 0.39
C VAL A 432 9.54 -1.17 0.82
N PRO A 433 9.15 -2.42 0.46
CA PRO A 433 9.99 -3.61 0.63
C PRO A 433 11.44 -3.48 0.17
N TYR A 434 11.68 -2.93 -1.02
CA TYR A 434 13.04 -2.81 -1.53
C TYR A 434 13.88 -1.83 -0.68
N ALA A 435 13.28 -0.75 -0.18
CA ALA A 435 13.97 0.19 0.71
C ALA A 435 14.19 -0.39 2.12
N ASP A 436 13.34 -1.31 2.56
CA ASP A 436 13.48 -2.01 3.84
C ASP A 436 14.51 -3.15 3.76
N GLU A 437 14.62 -3.83 2.62
CA GLU A 437 15.53 -4.95 2.40
C GLU A 437 16.95 -4.50 2.02
N TYR A 438 17.08 -3.51 1.13
CA TYR A 438 18.35 -3.11 0.53
C TYR A 438 18.83 -1.76 1.06
N PRO A 439 19.96 -1.70 1.80
CA PRO A 439 20.46 -0.46 2.41
C PRO A 439 20.84 0.65 1.42
N ASP A 440 21.10 0.30 0.16
CA ASP A 440 21.44 1.20 -0.94
C ASP A 440 20.21 1.72 -1.71
N VAL A 441 19.02 1.19 -1.41
CA VAL A 441 17.74 1.68 -1.94
C VAL A 441 17.09 2.59 -0.91
N SER A 442 16.52 3.72 -1.36
CA SER A 442 15.78 4.62 -0.47
C SER A 442 14.51 5.14 -1.13
N LEU A 443 13.44 5.27 -0.35
CA LEU A 443 12.23 5.96 -0.80
C LEU A 443 12.51 7.43 -1.16
N ALA A 444 13.53 8.04 -0.55
CA ALA A 444 13.89 9.43 -0.80
C ALA A 444 14.40 9.70 -2.21
N SER A 445 15.11 8.74 -2.80
CA SER A 445 15.57 8.83 -4.20
C SER A 445 14.48 8.42 -5.19
N ALA A 446 13.56 7.54 -4.80
CA ALA A 446 12.56 6.95 -5.69
C ALA A 446 11.20 7.68 -5.71
N VAL A 447 10.89 8.52 -4.71
CA VAL A 447 9.55 9.12 -4.52
C VAL A 447 9.63 10.63 -4.37
N HIS A 448 8.61 11.33 -4.85
CA HIS A 448 8.42 12.75 -4.58
C HIS A 448 8.45 13.03 -3.05
N PRO A 449 9.21 14.04 -2.55
CA PRO A 449 9.33 14.32 -1.11
C PRO A 449 7.98 14.44 -0.36
N ALA A 450 7.03 15.20 -0.91
CA ALA A 450 5.68 15.34 -0.35
C ALA A 450 4.79 14.08 -0.51
N GLY A 451 5.22 13.09 -1.29
CA GLY A 451 4.46 11.86 -1.59
C GLY A 451 4.92 10.63 -0.80
N GLN A 452 6.04 10.70 -0.06
CA GLN A 452 6.59 9.53 0.65
C GLN A 452 5.59 8.92 1.63
N GLY A 453 4.93 9.73 2.45
CA GLY A 453 3.89 9.24 3.38
C GLY A 453 2.67 8.62 2.68
N ILE A 454 2.35 9.07 1.47
CA ILE A 454 1.27 8.49 0.65
C ILE A 454 1.69 7.11 0.15
N VAL A 455 2.93 6.97 -0.35
CA VAL A 455 3.48 5.68 -0.81
C VAL A 455 3.54 4.65 0.32
N GLU A 456 3.99 5.04 1.52
CA GLU A 456 3.96 4.17 2.70
C GLU A 456 2.53 3.76 3.08
N THR A 457 1.57 4.69 2.98
CA THR A 457 0.15 4.40 3.25
C THR A 457 -0.47 3.47 2.20
N PHE A 458 -0.06 3.57 0.93
CA PHE A 458 -0.47 2.63 -0.10
C PHE A 458 0.07 1.23 0.21
N ALA A 459 1.34 1.12 0.62
CA ALA A 459 1.96 -0.14 0.98
C ALA A 459 1.37 -0.76 2.27
N SER A 460 0.83 0.06 3.17
CA SER A 460 0.21 -0.43 4.41
C SER A 460 -1.20 -1.01 4.24
N ARG A 461 -1.74 -1.05 3.02
CA ARG A 461 -3.09 -1.58 2.71
C ARG A 461 -2.98 -2.87 1.90
N CYS A 462 -3.97 -3.74 2.06
CA CYS A 462 -4.03 -4.99 1.31
C CYS A 462 -4.74 -4.77 -0.03
N VAL A 463 -4.14 -5.25 -1.13
CA VAL A 463 -4.60 -5.01 -2.51
C VAL A 463 -5.98 -5.60 -2.76
N ILE A 464 -6.26 -6.76 -2.16
CA ILE A 464 -7.51 -7.49 -2.32
C ILE A 464 -8.66 -6.91 -1.47
N GLU A 465 -8.37 -5.94 -0.59
CA GLU A 465 -9.39 -5.32 0.26
C GLU A 465 -10.03 -4.09 -0.38
N ARG A 466 -11.26 -3.78 0.06
CA ARG A 466 -12.00 -2.57 -0.35
C ARG A 466 -11.29 -1.27 0.02
N SER A 467 -10.45 -1.29 1.05
CA SER A 467 -9.65 -0.14 1.49
C SER A 467 -8.71 0.38 0.39
N THR A 468 -8.25 -0.50 -0.51
CA THR A 468 -7.42 -0.14 -1.67
C THR A 468 -8.14 0.76 -2.67
N LEU A 469 -9.48 0.79 -2.70
CA LEU A 469 -10.24 1.76 -3.51
C LEU A 469 -9.90 3.21 -3.16
N VAL A 470 -9.58 3.48 -1.89
CA VAL A 470 -9.14 4.82 -1.47
C VAL A 470 -7.74 5.11 -1.99
N SER A 471 -6.82 4.13 -1.97
CA SER A 471 -5.49 4.26 -2.57
C SER A 471 -5.60 4.58 -4.07
N VAL A 472 -6.48 3.87 -4.80
CA VAL A 472 -6.73 4.09 -6.23
C VAL A 472 -7.31 5.50 -6.48
N LEU A 473 -8.23 5.96 -5.63
CA LEU A 473 -8.78 7.32 -5.70
C LEU A 473 -7.69 8.38 -5.49
N VAL A 474 -6.86 8.21 -4.46
CA VAL A 474 -5.74 9.11 -4.17
C VAL A 474 -4.74 9.09 -5.32
N ALA A 475 -4.33 7.91 -5.82
CA ALA A 475 -3.43 7.78 -6.96
C ALA A 475 -3.98 8.46 -8.22
N SER A 476 -5.30 8.41 -8.43
CA SER A 476 -5.98 9.12 -9.53
C SER A 476 -5.92 10.64 -9.36
N ALA A 477 -6.12 11.14 -8.13
CA ALA A 477 -5.99 12.57 -7.83
C ALA A 477 -4.57 13.11 -8.05
N LEU A 478 -3.55 12.25 -7.97
CA LEU A 478 -2.15 12.60 -8.20
C LEU A 478 -1.72 12.51 -9.68
N ALA A 479 -2.62 12.14 -10.60
CA ALA A 479 -2.25 11.81 -11.97
C ALA A 479 -1.72 12.98 -12.81
N TRP A 480 -2.10 14.21 -12.47
CA TRP A 480 -1.77 15.44 -13.22
C TRP A 480 -0.68 16.29 -12.57
N ASP A 481 -0.08 15.78 -11.50
CA ASP A 481 0.96 16.46 -10.74
C ASP A 481 2.37 16.13 -11.24
N ALA A 482 3.39 16.67 -10.57
CA ALA A 482 4.74 16.14 -10.65
C ALA A 482 4.72 14.62 -10.39
N PRO A 483 5.54 13.83 -11.11
CA PRO A 483 5.55 12.38 -10.96
C PRO A 483 5.73 11.98 -9.49
N LEU A 484 4.79 11.18 -8.97
CA LEU A 484 4.87 10.59 -7.64
C LEU A 484 6.13 9.72 -7.53
N TYR A 485 6.43 8.98 -8.58
CA TYR A 485 7.59 8.09 -8.71
C TYR A 485 8.67 8.74 -9.57
N ARG A 486 9.92 8.62 -9.13
CA ARG A 486 11.13 9.15 -9.75
C ARG A 486 12.20 8.07 -9.88
N ILE A 487 11.75 6.84 -10.09
CA ILE A 487 12.61 5.66 -10.16
C ILE A 487 13.46 5.77 -11.42
N ASN A 488 14.78 5.64 -11.27
CA ASN A 488 15.66 5.41 -12.40
C ASN A 488 15.71 3.90 -12.65
N VAL A 489 15.01 3.47 -13.69
CA VAL A 489 14.96 2.06 -14.14
C VAL A 489 16.10 1.71 -15.11
N VAL A 490 16.97 2.67 -15.45
CA VAL A 490 18.08 2.47 -16.39
C VAL A 490 19.41 2.25 -15.67
N SER A 491 19.59 2.85 -14.49
CA SER A 491 20.84 2.74 -13.73
C SER A 491 20.68 3.07 -12.25
N GLY A 492 21.68 2.69 -11.46
CA GLY A 492 21.74 2.93 -10.01
C GLY A 492 21.14 1.80 -9.18
N PRO A 493 21.11 1.95 -7.84
CA PRO A 493 20.80 0.85 -6.94
C PRO A 493 19.45 0.20 -7.22
N MET A 494 18.40 0.99 -7.49
CA MET A 494 17.08 0.41 -7.74
C MET A 494 17.04 -0.44 -9.02
N HIS A 495 17.66 0.01 -10.10
CA HIS A 495 17.79 -0.78 -11.33
C HIS A 495 18.56 -2.08 -11.07
N GLU A 496 19.67 -2.00 -10.35
CA GLU A 496 20.50 -3.17 -10.02
C GLU A 496 19.72 -4.18 -9.17
N ARG A 497 19.00 -3.74 -8.13
CA ARG A 497 18.19 -4.61 -7.28
C ARG A 497 17.01 -5.22 -8.04
N LEU A 498 16.32 -4.46 -8.88
CA LEU A 498 15.25 -5.01 -9.72
C LEU A 498 15.81 -6.06 -10.69
N SER A 499 16.97 -5.82 -11.29
CA SER A 499 17.63 -6.76 -12.21
C SER A 499 18.07 -8.05 -11.50
N GLN A 500 18.59 -7.94 -10.27
CA GLN A 500 19.00 -9.08 -9.44
C GLN A 500 17.82 -9.99 -9.07
N ASN A 501 16.60 -9.44 -9.04
CA ASN A 501 15.39 -10.18 -8.70
C ASN A 501 14.63 -10.70 -9.94
N ILE A 502 15.21 -10.69 -11.13
CA ILE A 502 14.58 -11.35 -12.29
C ILE A 502 14.63 -12.87 -12.10
N ALA A 503 13.46 -13.50 -12.06
CA ALA A 503 13.32 -14.95 -12.05
C ALA A 503 13.57 -15.50 -13.47
N ASP A 504 14.67 -16.24 -13.67
CA ASP A 504 15.02 -16.78 -14.98
C ASP A 504 14.37 -18.14 -15.28
N GLY A 505 13.80 -18.79 -14.28
CA GLY A 505 13.14 -20.09 -14.39
C GLY A 505 14.06 -21.24 -14.79
N ILE A 506 15.39 -21.06 -14.76
CA ILE A 506 16.35 -22.12 -15.08
C ILE A 506 16.45 -23.07 -13.88
N VAL A 507 15.52 -24.02 -13.82
CA VAL A 507 15.35 -24.95 -12.70
C VAL A 507 15.40 -26.37 -13.19
N ALA A 508 15.95 -27.31 -12.42
CA ALA A 508 16.14 -28.69 -12.85
C ALA A 508 14.83 -29.47 -13.09
N ALA A 509 13.80 -29.17 -12.29
CA ALA A 509 12.50 -29.83 -12.34
C ALA A 509 11.70 -29.47 -13.63
N PRO A 510 10.71 -30.31 -14.02
CA PRO A 510 9.72 -29.94 -15.02
C PRO A 510 9.03 -28.62 -14.66
N LEU A 511 8.82 -27.77 -15.68
CA LEU A 511 8.24 -26.44 -15.51
C LEU A 511 6.99 -26.27 -16.37
N PHE A 512 5.93 -25.77 -15.76
CA PHE A 512 4.69 -25.34 -16.40
C PHE A 512 4.56 -23.82 -16.32
N LEU A 513 4.32 -23.16 -17.46
CA LEU A 513 3.98 -21.75 -17.54
C LEU A 513 2.56 -21.60 -18.05
N GLY A 514 1.72 -20.82 -17.36
CA GLY A 514 0.32 -20.62 -17.75
C GLY A 514 -0.13 -19.18 -17.54
N GLN A 515 -0.60 -18.50 -18.60
CA GLN A 515 -1.02 -17.11 -18.49
C GLN A 515 -2.16 -16.75 -19.44
N GLY A 516 -3.05 -15.87 -18.98
CA GLY A 516 -4.09 -15.27 -19.80
C GLY A 516 -3.52 -14.30 -20.84
N VAL A 517 -3.95 -14.39 -22.09
CA VAL A 517 -3.47 -13.47 -23.14
C VAL A 517 -3.91 -12.03 -22.88
N ASP A 518 -5.09 -11.87 -22.27
CA ASP A 518 -5.70 -10.56 -21.98
C ASP A 518 -5.35 -10.06 -20.57
N ASP A 519 -4.27 -10.58 -19.99
CA ASP A 519 -3.76 -10.17 -18.68
C ASP A 519 -3.40 -8.68 -18.68
N GLU A 520 -4.17 -7.93 -17.90
CA GLU A 520 -4.10 -6.48 -17.76
C GLU A 520 -3.05 -6.02 -16.73
N VAL A 521 -2.48 -6.95 -15.96
CA VAL A 521 -1.52 -6.68 -14.88
C VAL A 521 -0.12 -7.09 -15.31
N ILE A 522 0.07 -8.35 -15.69
CA ILE A 522 1.32 -8.92 -16.16
C ILE A 522 1.21 -9.09 -17.68
N PRO A 523 1.97 -8.32 -18.49
CA PRO A 523 1.88 -8.46 -19.94
C PRO A 523 2.28 -9.86 -20.41
N ILE A 524 1.52 -10.43 -21.35
CA ILE A 524 1.83 -11.74 -21.97
C ILE A 524 3.22 -11.80 -22.60
N THR A 525 3.78 -10.65 -23.00
CA THR A 525 5.15 -10.56 -23.51
C THR A 525 6.19 -10.99 -22.48
N MET A 526 5.88 -10.92 -21.18
CA MET A 526 6.75 -11.41 -20.11
C MET A 526 6.89 -12.93 -20.17
N GLN A 527 5.78 -13.67 -20.18
CA GLN A 527 5.80 -15.13 -20.30
C GLN A 527 6.47 -15.56 -21.60
N ARG A 528 6.14 -14.91 -22.73
CA ARG A 528 6.79 -15.21 -24.03
C ARG A 528 8.30 -15.01 -24.00
N ALA A 529 8.78 -13.97 -23.32
CA ALA A 529 10.22 -13.73 -23.18
C ALA A 529 10.90 -14.79 -22.28
N LEU A 530 10.25 -15.18 -21.19
CA LEU A 530 10.72 -16.24 -20.31
C LEU A 530 10.75 -17.59 -21.03
N ASP A 531 9.67 -17.97 -21.70
CA ASP A 531 9.55 -19.18 -22.51
C ASP A 531 10.65 -19.24 -23.59
N ALA A 532 10.83 -18.18 -24.36
CA ALA A 532 11.89 -18.11 -25.37
C ALA A 532 13.29 -18.29 -24.77
N LYS A 533 13.56 -17.70 -23.59
CA LYS A 533 14.84 -17.86 -22.87
C LYS A 533 15.04 -19.30 -22.39
N LEU A 534 14.00 -19.93 -21.85
CA LEU A 534 14.04 -21.31 -21.36
C LEU A 534 14.26 -22.30 -22.51
N CYS A 535 13.52 -22.15 -23.60
CA CYS A 535 13.70 -22.98 -24.79
C CYS A 535 15.08 -22.79 -25.43
N ALA A 536 15.59 -21.56 -25.51
CA ALA A 536 16.94 -21.29 -26.01
C ALA A 536 18.06 -21.90 -25.14
N SER A 537 17.81 -22.08 -23.84
CA SER A 537 18.73 -22.75 -22.91
C SER A 537 18.57 -24.28 -22.86
N GLY A 538 17.72 -24.85 -23.72
CA GLY A 538 17.50 -26.30 -23.81
C GLY A 538 16.70 -26.89 -22.65
N ARG A 539 15.98 -26.04 -21.90
CA ARG A 539 15.08 -26.49 -20.82
C ARG A 539 13.78 -27.03 -21.43
N THR A 540 13.27 -28.12 -20.86
CA THR A 540 11.92 -28.60 -21.14
C THR A 540 10.93 -27.80 -20.32
N VAL A 541 10.08 -27.02 -20.99
CA VAL A 541 9.00 -26.25 -20.39
C VAL A 541 7.71 -26.51 -21.17
N GLU A 542 6.60 -26.67 -20.45
CA GLU A 542 5.25 -26.70 -21.02
C GLU A 542 4.59 -25.35 -20.79
N THR A 543 4.35 -24.62 -21.88
CA THR A 543 3.81 -23.26 -21.85
C THR A 543 2.40 -23.23 -22.45
N HIS A 544 1.47 -22.63 -21.72
CA HIS A 544 0.09 -22.42 -22.13
C HIS A 544 -0.28 -20.94 -22.09
N GLU A 545 -0.91 -20.49 -23.18
CA GLU A 545 -1.54 -19.18 -23.26
C GLU A 545 -3.06 -19.37 -23.36
N TYR A 546 -3.83 -18.60 -22.60
CA TYR A 546 -5.27 -18.72 -22.52
C TYR A 546 -5.96 -17.45 -23.08
N PRO A 547 -6.39 -17.44 -24.36
CA PRO A 547 -7.09 -16.31 -24.97
C PRO A 547 -8.39 -15.96 -24.24
N GLY A 548 -8.71 -14.67 -24.12
CA GLY A 548 -9.94 -14.21 -23.44
C GLY A 548 -9.86 -14.21 -21.91
N ARG A 549 -8.75 -14.69 -21.32
CA ARG A 549 -8.56 -14.74 -19.86
C ARG A 549 -7.74 -13.54 -19.39
N SER A 550 -8.28 -12.83 -18.39
CA SER A 550 -7.61 -11.75 -17.67
C SER A 550 -6.67 -12.29 -16.58
N HIS A 551 -5.98 -11.40 -15.85
CA HIS A 551 -5.02 -11.77 -14.80
C HIS A 551 -5.61 -12.72 -13.75
N MET A 552 -6.84 -12.42 -13.29
CA MET A 552 -7.58 -13.26 -12.35
C MET A 552 -8.46 -14.29 -13.07
N GLY A 553 -8.91 -13.99 -14.29
CA GLY A 553 -9.77 -14.90 -15.07
C GLY A 553 -9.08 -16.20 -15.45
N VAL A 554 -7.75 -16.20 -15.57
CA VAL A 554 -6.96 -17.39 -15.91
C VAL A 554 -6.90 -18.43 -14.79
N ILE A 555 -7.09 -18.02 -13.53
CA ILE A 555 -7.14 -18.93 -12.36
C ILE A 555 -8.57 -19.10 -11.81
N ALA A 556 -9.58 -18.59 -12.50
CA ALA A 556 -10.97 -18.79 -12.14
C ALA A 556 -11.35 -20.28 -12.28
N GLN A 557 -12.38 -20.71 -11.53
CA GLN A 557 -12.82 -22.11 -11.52
C GLN A 557 -13.25 -22.64 -12.89
N ASP A 558 -13.73 -21.76 -13.78
CA ASP A 558 -14.14 -22.12 -15.14
C ASP A 558 -12.99 -22.06 -16.16
N SER A 559 -11.78 -21.71 -15.71
CA SER A 559 -10.59 -21.67 -16.56
C SER A 559 -10.11 -23.08 -16.88
N PRO A 560 -9.77 -23.39 -18.15
CA PRO A 560 -9.18 -24.68 -18.52
C PRO A 560 -7.79 -24.88 -17.90
N LEU A 561 -7.14 -23.79 -17.44
CA LEU A 561 -5.80 -23.84 -16.83
C LEU A 561 -5.69 -24.87 -15.73
N ILE A 562 -6.71 -25.01 -14.88
CA ILE A 562 -6.68 -25.95 -13.76
C ILE A 562 -6.70 -27.41 -14.27
N ASP A 563 -7.43 -27.69 -15.34
CA ASP A 563 -7.44 -29.02 -15.96
C ASP A 563 -6.08 -29.33 -16.59
N ASP A 564 -5.52 -28.37 -17.35
CA ASP A 564 -4.22 -28.51 -18.00
C ASP A 564 -3.07 -28.67 -16.97
N LEU A 565 -3.12 -27.90 -15.88
CA LEU A 565 -2.13 -27.97 -14.80
C LEU A 565 -2.12 -29.34 -14.12
N PHE A 566 -3.29 -29.91 -13.80
CA PHE A 566 -3.34 -31.24 -13.19
C PHE A 566 -3.03 -32.35 -14.19
N ALA A 567 -3.38 -32.20 -15.47
CA ALA A 567 -2.95 -33.14 -16.51
C ALA A 567 -1.42 -33.16 -16.67
N TRP A 568 -0.78 -32.00 -16.65
CA TRP A 568 0.68 -31.87 -16.62
C TRP A 568 1.27 -32.53 -15.36
N ALA A 569 0.70 -32.26 -14.19
CA ALA A 569 1.19 -32.83 -12.93
C ALA A 569 1.09 -34.37 -12.92
N ASP A 570 -0.01 -34.92 -13.42
CA ASP A 570 -0.20 -36.37 -13.53
C ASP A 570 0.80 -36.99 -14.52
N ALA A 571 1.10 -36.32 -15.64
CA ALA A 571 2.11 -36.77 -16.59
C ALA A 571 3.52 -36.76 -15.99
N VAL A 572 3.89 -35.70 -15.26
CA VAL A 572 5.16 -35.60 -14.54
C VAL A 572 5.28 -36.68 -13.46
N ALA A 573 4.21 -36.92 -12.69
CA ALA A 573 4.17 -37.99 -11.70
C ALA A 573 4.34 -39.40 -12.33
N ALA A 574 3.90 -39.57 -13.59
CA ALA A 574 4.13 -40.78 -14.38
C ALA A 574 5.53 -40.89 -14.99
N GLY A 575 6.42 -39.93 -14.72
CA GLY A 575 7.81 -39.90 -15.20
C GLY A 575 8.00 -39.21 -16.56
N ALA A 576 6.99 -38.52 -17.08
CA ALA A 576 7.14 -37.69 -18.26
C ALA A 576 7.85 -36.38 -17.92
N ALA A 577 8.48 -35.75 -18.91
CA ALA A 577 8.89 -34.36 -18.88
C ALA A 577 8.17 -33.63 -20.02
N PRO A 578 6.91 -33.24 -19.83
CA PRO A 578 6.14 -32.55 -20.87
C PRO A 578 6.80 -31.22 -21.24
N GLY A 579 6.82 -30.90 -22.53
CA GLY A 579 7.31 -29.62 -23.01
C GLY A 579 6.96 -29.37 -24.47
N ASN A 580 6.77 -28.10 -24.81
CA ASN A 580 6.24 -27.66 -26.10
C ASN A 580 7.05 -26.49 -26.70
N CYS A 581 8.33 -26.40 -26.33
CA CYS A 581 9.27 -25.45 -26.90
C CYS A 581 9.24 -25.44 -28.44
N GLY A 582 8.93 -24.27 -29.02
CA GLY A 582 8.93 -24.06 -30.47
C GLY A 582 7.71 -24.59 -31.22
N SER A 583 6.63 -24.96 -30.52
CA SER A 583 5.34 -25.35 -31.13
C SER A 583 4.34 -24.22 -31.24
#